data_AF-A0A060BNL4-F1
#
_entry.id   AF-A0A060BNL4-F1
#
_cell.length_a   1.000
_cell.length_b   1.000
_cell.length_c   1.000
_cell.angle_alpha   90.00
_cell.angle_beta   90.00
_cell.angle_gamma   90.00
#
_symmetry.space_group_name_H-M   'P 1'
#
loop_
_entity.id
_entity.type
_entity.pdbx_description
1 polymer ?
#
loop_
_entity_poly.entity_id
_entity_poly.type
_entity_poly.pdbx_seq_one_letter_code
_entity_poly.pdbx_strand_id
1 'polypeptide(L)'
;AASRARSDDPQVQALRARLQRALLATVLLSQGTPMLQGGDEIGRSQDGNNNAYCQDNATTWLDWIEADLDLAGFVARVLALRQRQAVLHAADWLGAPGSDSAVTADW
;
A
#
# COMPACT_ATOMS: atom_id res chain seq x y z
N ALA A 1 18.98 -21.45 12.63
CA ALA A 1 17.51 -21.50 12.66
C ALA A 1 17.00 -21.04 11.30
N ALA A 2 16.22 -21.85 10.58
CA ALA A 2 15.70 -21.47 9.27
C ALA A 2 14.77 -20.24 9.43
N SER A 3 15.15 -19.11 8.83
CA SER A 3 14.32 -17.91 8.83
C SER A 3 13.01 -18.20 8.10
N ARG A 4 11.86 -18.16 8.80
CA ARG A 4 10.53 -18.33 8.18
C ARG A 4 10.14 -17.20 7.19
N ALA A 5 11.05 -16.28 6.90
CA ALA A 5 10.83 -15.07 6.12
C ALA A 5 10.81 -15.35 4.60
N ARG A 6 11.89 -15.87 4.01
CA ARG A 6 11.95 -16.25 2.59
C ARG A 6 11.42 -17.67 2.37
N SER A 7 10.67 -17.88 1.30
CA SER A 7 10.09 -19.17 0.93
C SER A 7 10.14 -19.33 -0.59
N ASP A 8 10.58 -20.48 -1.07
CA ASP A 8 10.57 -20.76 -2.52
C ASP A 8 9.26 -21.43 -2.96
N ASP A 9 8.30 -21.59 -2.05
CA ASP A 9 6.98 -22.14 -2.35
C ASP A 9 6.16 -21.11 -3.16
N PRO A 10 5.82 -21.42 -4.43
CA PRO A 10 5.07 -20.49 -5.28
C PRO A 10 3.69 -20.15 -4.71
N GLN A 11 3.06 -21.04 -3.93
CA GLN A 11 1.76 -20.77 -3.31
C GLN A 11 1.87 -19.72 -2.21
N VAL A 12 2.93 -19.81 -1.39
CA VAL A 12 3.21 -18.83 -0.33
C VAL A 12 3.50 -17.46 -0.94
N GLN A 13 4.31 -17.40 -2.00
CA GLN A 13 4.65 -16.14 -2.67
C GLN A 13 3.44 -15.49 -3.34
N ALA A 14 2.61 -16.29 -4.05
CA ALA A 14 1.38 -15.80 -4.64
C ALA A 14 0.39 -15.25 -3.59
N LEU A 15 0.27 -15.94 -2.44
CA LEU A 15 -0.58 -15.48 -1.34
C LEU A 15 -0.06 -14.15 -0.75
N ARG A 16 1.24 -14.03 -0.49
CA ARG A 16 1.84 -12.80 0.04
C ARG A 16 1.66 -11.62 -0.90
N ALA A 17 1.90 -11.80 -2.19
CA ALA A 17 1.69 -10.76 -3.19
C ALA A 17 0.22 -10.31 -3.27
N ARG A 18 -0.74 -11.25 -3.10
CA ARG A 18 -2.18 -10.91 -3.01
C ARG A 18 -2.50 -10.12 -1.73
N LEU A 19 -1.98 -10.53 -0.58
CA LEU A 19 -2.22 -9.86 0.70
C LEU A 19 -1.61 -8.45 0.73
N GLN A 20 -0.41 -8.27 0.18
CA GLN A 20 0.24 -6.96 0.05
C GLN A 20 -0.64 -5.99 -0.75
N ARG A 21 -1.12 -6.42 -1.92
CA ARG A 21 -2.05 -5.62 -2.74
C ARG A 21 -3.37 -5.32 -2.02
N ALA A 22 -3.90 -6.27 -1.27
CA ALA A 22 -5.12 -6.06 -0.48
C ALA A 22 -4.91 -4.97 0.59
N LEU A 23 -3.82 -5.03 1.36
CA LEU A 23 -3.51 -4.03 2.40
C LEU A 23 -3.29 -2.63 1.79
N LEU A 24 -2.52 -2.53 0.71
CA LEU A 24 -2.30 -1.27 -0.01
C LEU A 24 -3.63 -0.71 -0.54
N ALA A 25 -4.49 -1.55 -1.12
CA ALA A 25 -5.81 -1.12 -1.58
C ALA A 25 -6.69 -0.66 -0.43
N THR A 26 -6.69 -1.35 0.72
CA THR A 26 -7.44 -0.94 1.90
C THR A 26 -7.03 0.44 2.37
N VAL A 27 -5.72 0.72 2.50
CA VAL A 27 -5.22 2.04 2.91
C VAL A 27 -5.61 3.11 1.87
N LEU A 28 -5.39 2.84 0.58
CA LEU A 28 -5.57 3.82 -0.48
C LEU A 28 -7.04 4.06 -0.89
N LEU A 29 -7.94 3.12 -0.61
CA LEU A 29 -9.37 3.21 -0.93
C LEU A 29 -10.24 3.49 0.31
N SER A 30 -9.64 3.71 1.47
CA SER A 30 -10.34 4.23 2.65
C SER A 30 -10.58 5.73 2.52
N GLN A 31 -11.63 6.25 3.17
CA GLN A 31 -11.81 7.69 3.36
C GLN A 31 -10.69 8.30 4.23
N GLY A 32 -10.45 9.60 4.06
CA GLY A 32 -9.46 10.36 4.81
C GLY A 32 -8.19 10.65 4.00
N THR A 33 -7.04 10.78 4.67
CA THR A 33 -5.76 11.06 4.02
C THR A 33 -4.80 9.89 4.25
N PRO A 34 -4.56 9.03 3.24
CA PRO A 34 -3.66 7.90 3.40
C PRO A 34 -2.21 8.37 3.47
N MET A 35 -1.40 7.62 4.22
CA MET A 35 0.05 7.76 4.25
C MET A 35 0.65 6.40 3.90
N LEU A 36 1.59 6.39 2.95
CA LEU A 36 2.40 5.22 2.63
C LEU A 36 3.80 5.41 3.19
N GLN A 37 4.36 4.33 3.73
CA GLN A 37 5.77 4.30 4.06
C GLN A 37 6.56 4.11 2.76
N GLY A 38 7.49 5.03 2.49
CA GLY A 38 8.28 4.96 1.25
C GLY A 38 9.05 3.65 1.14
N GLY A 39 8.92 2.97 0.00
CA GLY A 39 9.46 1.64 -0.26
C GLY A 39 8.40 0.53 -0.25
N ASP A 40 7.26 0.72 0.44
CA ASP A 40 6.19 -0.29 0.46
C ASP A 40 5.59 -0.51 -0.93
N GLU A 41 5.59 0.52 -1.78
CA GLU A 41 5.10 0.50 -3.16
C GLU A 41 5.97 -0.31 -4.13
N ILE A 42 7.23 -0.57 -3.76
CA ILE A 42 8.18 -1.38 -4.52
C ILE A 42 8.55 -2.69 -3.80
N GLY A 43 7.85 -3.02 -2.71
CA GLY A 43 8.05 -4.27 -1.98
C GLY A 43 9.28 -4.31 -1.06
N ARG A 44 9.71 -3.16 -0.52
CA ARG A 44 10.85 -3.08 0.41
C ARG A 44 10.69 -4.06 1.58
N SER A 45 11.76 -4.78 1.88
CA SER A 45 11.89 -5.66 3.05
C SER A 45 12.98 -5.14 3.98
N GLN A 46 12.77 -5.28 5.29
CA GLN A 46 13.81 -5.14 6.32
C GLN A 46 14.20 -6.51 6.92
N ASP A 47 13.92 -7.59 6.19
CA ASP A 47 14.13 -8.99 6.56
C ASP A 47 13.59 -9.36 7.96
N GLY A 48 12.44 -8.78 8.30
CA GLY A 48 11.74 -9.02 9.56
C GLY A 48 12.18 -8.11 10.71
N ASN A 49 13.15 -7.23 10.50
CA ASN A 49 13.46 -6.17 11.47
C ASN A 49 12.36 -5.10 11.43
N ASN A 50 11.61 -4.93 12.51
CA ASN A 50 10.57 -3.90 12.63
C ASN A 50 11.05 -2.62 13.35
N ASN A 51 12.34 -2.53 13.68
CA ASN A 51 12.93 -1.41 14.42
C ASN A 51 14.35 -1.10 13.92
N ALA A 52 14.50 -0.82 12.63
CA ALA A 52 15.78 -0.54 11.99
C ALA A 52 16.34 0.88 12.28
N TYR A 53 16.12 1.42 13.48
CA TYR A 53 16.40 2.82 13.81
C TYR A 53 17.89 3.21 13.75
N CYS A 54 18.79 2.27 14.03
CA CYS A 54 20.25 2.50 14.06
C CYS A 54 20.97 1.94 12.82
N GLN A 55 20.23 1.60 11.77
CA GLN A 55 20.77 0.90 10.60
C GLN A 55 20.91 1.89 9.43
N ASP A 56 22.14 2.27 9.12
CA ASP A 56 22.49 2.96 7.87
C ASP A 56 23.19 1.96 6.93
N ASN A 57 22.39 1.09 6.32
CA ASN A 57 22.87 0.05 5.40
C ASN A 57 21.72 -0.46 4.50
N ALA A 58 21.99 -1.49 3.70
CA ALA A 58 21.05 -2.11 2.77
C ALA A 58 19.71 -2.54 3.39
N THR A 59 19.61 -2.71 4.72
CA THR A 59 18.34 -2.99 5.40
C THR A 59 17.35 -1.82 5.31
N THR A 60 17.85 -0.58 5.26
CA THR A 60 17.01 0.64 5.29
C THR A 60 17.01 1.41 3.96
N TRP A 61 18.06 1.24 3.15
CA TRP A 61 18.13 1.85 1.82
C TRP A 61 17.04 1.30 0.88
N LEU A 62 16.60 2.13 -0.07
CA LEU A 62 15.70 1.68 -1.13
C LEU A 62 16.51 0.95 -2.20
N ASP A 63 16.20 -0.32 -2.41
CA ASP A 63 16.79 -1.11 -3.48
C ASP A 63 16.01 -0.89 -4.79
N TRP A 64 16.56 -0.03 -5.65
CA TRP A 64 15.97 0.27 -6.96
C TRP A 64 16.24 -0.81 -8.00
N ILE A 65 17.21 -1.70 -7.77
CA ILE A 65 17.55 -2.78 -8.70
C ILE A 65 16.52 -3.90 -8.59
N GLU A 66 16.15 -4.25 -7.35
CA GLU A 66 15.19 -5.32 -7.06
C GLU A 66 13.75 -4.80 -6.82
N ALA A 67 13.46 -3.57 -7.26
CA ALA A 67 12.14 -2.96 -7.08
C ALA A 67 11.03 -3.72 -7.83
N ASP A 68 9.93 -4.04 -7.13
CA ASP A 68 8.74 -4.65 -7.75
C ASP A 68 7.95 -3.60 -8.55
N LEU A 69 8.25 -3.51 -9.85
CA LEU A 69 7.61 -2.55 -10.76
C LEU A 69 6.14 -2.90 -11.04
N ASP A 70 5.75 -4.16 -10.93
CA ASP A 70 4.35 -4.58 -11.10
C ASP A 70 3.50 -4.09 -9.93
N LEU A 71 4.03 -4.17 -8.71
CA LEU A 71 3.43 -3.59 -7.52
C LEU A 71 3.37 -2.07 -7.60
N ALA A 72 4.46 -1.41 -8.03
CA ALA A 72 4.47 0.04 -8.21
C ALA A 72 3.41 0.48 -9.23
N GLY A 73 3.28 -0.25 -10.34
CA GLY A 73 2.22 -0.03 -11.33
C GLY A 73 0.81 -0.27 -10.77
N PHE A 74 0.64 -1.26 -9.89
CA PHE A 74 -0.62 -1.47 -9.17
C PHE A 74 -0.94 -0.28 -8.25
N VAL A 75 -0.01 0.17 -7.43
CA VAL A 75 -0.18 1.32 -6.53
C VAL A 75 -0.53 2.59 -7.33
N ALA A 76 0.17 2.84 -8.44
CA ALA A 76 -0.13 3.96 -9.33
C ALA A 76 -1.57 3.92 -9.86
N ARG A 77 -2.07 2.74 -10.27
CA ARG A 77 -3.46 2.58 -10.73
C ARG A 77 -4.47 2.83 -9.61
N VAL A 78 -4.20 2.36 -8.39
CA VAL A 78 -5.08 2.58 -7.24
C VAL A 78 -5.11 4.06 -6.84
N LEU A 79 -3.95 4.74 -6.85
CA LEU A 79 -3.88 6.19 -6.64
C LEU A 79 -4.62 6.98 -7.71
N ALA A 80 -4.51 6.58 -8.98
CA ALA A 80 -5.27 7.21 -10.06
C ALA A 80 -6.78 7.01 -9.87
N LEU A 81 -7.23 5.83 -9.41
CA LEU A 81 -8.62 5.60 -9.03
C LEU A 81 -9.03 6.52 -7.87
N ARG A 82 -8.22 6.61 -6.82
CA ARG A 82 -8.46 7.50 -5.66
C ARG A 82 -8.66 8.96 -6.07
N GLN A 83 -7.82 9.47 -6.98
CA GLN A 83 -7.91 10.84 -7.46
C GLN A 83 -9.18 11.12 -8.27
N ARG A 84 -9.66 10.13 -9.04
CA ARG A 84 -10.89 10.25 -9.82
C ARG A 84 -12.15 10.17 -8.96
N GLN A 85 -12.06 9.48 -7.83
CA GLN A 85 -13.19 9.23 -6.94
C GLN A 85 -13.18 10.26 -5.81
N ALA A 86 -13.92 11.36 -5.98
CA ALA A 86 -14.06 12.42 -4.98
C ALA A 86 -14.43 11.88 -3.59
N VAL A 87 -15.23 10.81 -3.56
CA VAL A 87 -15.72 10.17 -2.33
C VAL A 87 -14.59 9.65 -1.44
N LEU A 88 -13.43 9.32 -2.01
CA LEU A 88 -12.30 8.78 -1.28
C LEU A 88 -11.48 9.85 -0.58
N HIS A 89 -11.59 11.11 -0.99
CA HIS A 89 -10.81 12.25 -0.47
C HIS A 89 -11.69 13.46 -0.13
N ALA A 90 -12.99 13.26 0.07
CA ALA A 90 -13.92 14.27 0.55
C ALA A 90 -13.60 14.68 1.99
N ALA A 91 -13.84 15.95 2.32
CA ALA A 91 -13.70 16.46 3.69
C ALA A 91 -14.83 15.97 4.60
N ASP A 92 -16.00 15.72 4.02
CA ASP A 92 -17.18 15.26 4.74
C ASP A 92 -17.27 13.74 4.74
N TRP A 93 -17.91 13.22 5.79
CA TRP A 93 -18.23 11.81 5.88
C TRP A 93 -19.22 11.40 4.79
N LEU A 94 -18.97 10.22 4.24
CA LEU A 94 -19.93 9.51 3.40
C LEU A 94 -21.31 9.42 4.08
N GLY A 95 -22.31 10.08 3.50
CA GLY A 95 -23.69 10.08 4.01
C GLY A 95 -23.94 10.99 5.21
N ALA A 96 -23.09 12.01 5.44
CA ALA A 96 -23.31 13.00 6.50
C ALA A 96 -24.69 13.70 6.33
N PRO A 97 -25.53 13.77 7.38
CA PRO A 97 -26.80 14.47 7.29
C PRO A 97 -26.57 15.98 7.06
N GLY A 98 -27.13 16.53 5.98
CA GLY A 98 -27.05 17.96 5.67
C GLY A 98 -25.76 18.43 4.98
N SER A 99 -24.91 17.51 4.50
CA SER A 99 -23.79 17.89 3.65
C SER A 99 -24.28 18.29 2.25
N ASP A 100 -24.14 19.58 1.89
CA ASP A 100 -24.36 20.08 0.52
C ASP A 100 -23.33 19.50 -0.48
N SER A 101 -22.26 18.89 0.04
CA SER A 101 -21.32 18.06 -0.72
C SER A 101 -22.00 16.72 -1.05
N ALA A 102 -22.87 16.75 -2.04
CA ALA A 102 -23.40 15.56 -2.70
C ALA A 102 -22.26 14.84 -3.46
N VAL A 103 -21.27 14.31 -2.74
CA VAL A 103 -20.38 13.30 -3.28
C VAL A 103 -21.10 11.97 -3.16
N THR A 104 -22.16 11.83 -3.95
CA THR A 104 -22.84 10.56 -4.17
C THR A 104 -21.95 9.72 -5.05
N ALA A 105 -21.58 8.54 -4.56
CA ALA A 105 -20.94 7.54 -5.40
C ALA A 105 -22.04 6.87 -6.24
N ASP A 106 -22.16 7.26 -7.51
CA ASP A 106 -22.89 6.47 -8.50
C ASP A 106 -22.00 5.28 -8.85
N TRP A 107 -22.35 4.13 -8.29
CA TRP A 107 -21.68 2.84 -8.52
C TRP A 107 -22.28 2.11 -9.72
#